data_AF-A0A0D0GQH4-F1
#
_entry.id   AF-A0A0D0GQH4-F1
#
_cell.length_a   1.000
_cell.length_b   1.000
_cell.length_c   1.000
_cell.angle_alpha   90.00
_cell.angle_beta   90.00
_cell.angle_gamma   90.00
#
_symmetry.space_group_name_H-M   'P 1'
#
loop_
_entity.id
_entity.type
_entity.pdbx_description
1 polymer ?
#
loop_
_entity_poly.entity_id
_entity_poly.type
_entity_poly.pdbx_seq_one_letter_code
_entity_poly.pdbx_strand_id
1 'polypeptide(L)'
;MAELDFSFSAIDYDSLQNEEITIQEFIDIALRPSSYDEESPMDIIGNILMEPHSHEGGAPEISGVEIVEVEFDKKKKMKGKICFEYTVNYLYTCADMNKEYEHTEYLNFRIDKNINTLFLIFFNPHQEAPRTNSNLIMKIIGLFLSH
;
A
#
# COMPACT_ATOMS: atom_id res chain seq x y z
N MET A 1 -6.73 -10.32 1.97
CA MET A 1 -6.63 -8.87 2.10
C MET A 1 -6.23 -8.56 3.52
N ALA A 2 -5.01 -8.07 3.70
CA ALA A 2 -4.55 -7.56 4.99
C ALA A 2 -4.73 -6.03 4.98
N GLU A 3 -5.18 -5.46 6.09
CA GLU A 3 -5.25 -4.02 6.28
C GLU A 3 -4.32 -3.65 7.43
N LEU A 4 -3.51 -2.61 7.25
CA LEU A 4 -2.82 -1.93 8.34
C LEU A 4 -3.58 -0.65 8.67
N ASP A 5 -3.79 -0.39 9.96
CA ASP A 5 -4.46 0.79 10.45
C ASP A 5 -3.49 1.73 11.19
N PHE A 6 -3.56 3.01 10.82
CA PHE A 6 -2.77 4.07 11.42
C PHE A 6 -3.70 5.17 11.90
N SER A 7 -3.64 5.50 13.19
CA SER A 7 -4.48 6.55 13.77
C SER A 7 -3.94 7.92 13.41
N PHE A 8 -4.83 8.88 13.14
CA PHE A 8 -4.47 10.28 12.92
C PHE A 8 -5.28 11.20 13.85
N SER A 9 -4.86 12.45 14.02
CA SER A 9 -5.64 13.39 14.82
C SER A 9 -6.76 14.02 14.00
N ALA A 10 -7.87 14.37 14.66
CA ALA A 10 -8.96 15.10 14.00
C ALA A 10 -8.50 16.44 13.42
N ILE A 11 -7.49 17.06 14.04
CA ILE A 11 -6.89 18.33 13.59
C ILE A 11 -6.21 18.13 12.23
N ASP A 12 -5.42 17.07 12.07
CA ASP A 12 -4.73 16.79 10.80
C ASP A 12 -5.75 16.52 9.68
N TYR A 13 -6.84 15.82 10.01
CA TYR A 13 -7.92 15.58 9.05
C TYR A 13 -8.65 16.86 8.64
N ASP A 14 -8.95 17.75 9.60
CA ASP A 14 -9.57 19.04 9.31
C ASP A 14 -8.65 19.90 8.42
N SER A 15 -7.33 19.92 8.69
CA SER A 15 -6.35 20.60 7.83
C SER A 15 -6.33 20.02 6.41
N LEU A 16 -6.45 18.69 6.24
CA LEU A 16 -6.59 18.08 4.91
C LEU A 16 -7.89 18.50 4.21
N GLN A 17 -9.01 18.59 4.95
CA GLN A 17 -10.30 18.99 4.37
C GLN A 17 -10.31 20.46 3.94
N ASN A 18 -9.67 21.32 4.74
CA ASN A 18 -9.55 22.75 4.46
C ASN A 18 -8.44 23.08 3.44
N GLU A 19 -7.77 22.06 2.91
CA GLU A 19 -6.67 22.19 1.95
C GLU A 19 -5.46 22.98 2.50
N GLU A 20 -5.30 22.97 3.83
CA GLU A 20 -4.14 23.55 4.52
C GLU A 20 -2.90 22.66 4.39
N ILE A 21 -3.11 21.35 4.28
CA ILE A 21 -2.08 20.36 3.96
C ILE A 21 -2.50 19.52 2.77
N THR A 22 -1.52 19.02 2.03
CA THR A 22 -1.70 18.06 0.95
C THR A 22 -2.01 16.67 1.49
N ILE A 23 -2.52 15.78 0.62
CA ILE A 23 -2.72 14.37 1.00
C ILE A 23 -1.40 13.68 1.32
N GLN A 24 -0.31 14.04 0.64
CA GLN A 24 1.01 13.49 0.90
C GLN A 24 1.48 13.89 2.31
N GLU A 25 1.41 15.18 2.65
CA GLU A 25 1.74 15.64 4.00
C GLU A 25 0.86 14.98 5.08
N PHE A 26 -0.44 14.79 4.81
CA PHE A 26 -1.34 14.09 5.72
C PHE A 26 -0.91 12.63 5.95
N ILE A 27 -0.55 11.91 4.90
CA ILE A 27 -0.09 10.52 5.00
C ILE A 27 1.26 10.46 5.72
N ASP A 28 2.17 11.37 5.41
CA ASP A 28 3.46 11.49 6.10
C ASP A 28 3.27 11.74 7.60
N ILE A 29 2.27 12.54 8.00
CA ILE A 29 1.92 12.74 9.41
C ILE A 29 1.34 11.46 10.01
N ALA A 30 0.41 10.80 9.32
CA ALA A 30 -0.24 9.58 9.80
C ALA A 30 0.72 8.39 9.94
N LEU A 31 1.81 8.37 9.18
CA LEU A 31 2.85 7.32 9.22
C LEU A 31 4.07 7.70 10.05
N ARG A 32 4.01 8.77 10.84
CA ARG A 32 5.05 9.06 11.84
C ARG A 32 4.84 8.22 13.09
N PRO A 33 5.92 7.73 13.72
CA PRO A 33 5.83 7.08 15.02
C PRO A 33 5.26 8.07 16.04
N SER A 34 4.32 7.61 16.88
CA SER A 34 3.67 8.49 17.86
C SER A 34 4.57 8.76 19.08
N SER A 35 5.54 7.88 19.32
CA SER A 35 6.59 8.03 20.32
C SER A 35 7.90 7.35 19.88
N TYR A 36 9.02 7.67 20.54
CA TYR A 36 10.33 7.09 20.22
C TYR A 36 10.43 5.58 20.51
N ASP A 37 9.56 5.05 21.37
CA ASP A 37 9.59 3.64 21.80
C ASP A 37 8.62 2.77 20.98
N GLU A 38 7.84 3.37 20.08
CA GLU A 38 6.94 2.65 19.20
C GLU A 38 7.64 2.22 17.90
N GLU A 39 7.25 1.05 17.41
CA GLU A 39 7.69 0.56 16.10
C GLU A 39 7.27 1.56 15.01
N SER A 40 8.22 1.92 14.14
CA SER A 40 7.95 2.87 13.06
C SER A 40 6.91 2.28 12.11
N PRO A 41 5.84 3.02 11.75
CA PRO A 41 4.91 2.61 10.70
C PRO A 41 5.60 2.17 9.41
N MET A 42 6.71 2.83 9.05
CA MET A 42 7.49 2.50 7.87
C MET A 42 8.23 1.16 7.99
N ASP A 43 8.66 0.78 9.20
CA ASP A 43 9.29 -0.54 9.44
C ASP A 43 8.25 -1.65 9.30
N ILE A 44 7.03 -1.43 9.83
CA ILE A 44 5.90 -2.36 9.68
C ILE A 44 5.55 -2.54 8.19
N ILE A 45 5.48 -1.43 7.44
CA ILE A 45 5.24 -1.47 5.98
C ILE A 45 6.36 -2.24 5.29
N GLY A 46 7.64 -1.97 5.63
CA GLY A 46 8.80 -2.69 5.09
C GLY A 46 8.72 -4.19 5.32
N ASN A 47 8.32 -4.62 6.52
CA ASN A 47 8.14 -6.03 6.84
C ASN A 47 7.07 -6.71 5.97
N ILE A 48 5.99 -6.01 5.64
CA ILE A 48 4.96 -6.54 4.73
C ILE A 48 5.47 -6.56 3.28
N LEU A 49 6.16 -5.51 2.84
CA LEU A 49 6.76 -5.46 1.51
C LEU A 49 7.82 -6.54 1.29
N MET A 50 8.41 -7.08 2.37
CA MET A 50 9.36 -8.19 2.33
C MET A 50 8.71 -9.55 2.04
N GLU A 51 7.44 -9.75 2.41
CA GLU A 51 6.76 -11.07 2.34
C GLU A 51 6.82 -11.71 0.93
N PRO A 52 6.59 -10.99 -0.18
CA PRO A 52 6.69 -11.56 -1.53
C PRO A 52 8.11 -12.03 -1.89
N HIS A 53 9.14 -11.34 -1.40
CA HIS A 53 10.55 -11.59 -1.70
C HIS A 53 11.15 -12.77 -0.91
N SER A 54 10.50 -13.17 0.18
CA SER A 54 10.95 -14.28 1.04
C SER A 54 11.04 -15.64 0.33
N HIS A 55 10.33 -15.82 -0.80
CA HIS A 55 10.29 -17.07 -1.55
C HIS A 55 11.39 -17.17 -2.64
N GLU A 56 12.14 -16.11 -2.91
CA GLU A 56 13.11 -16.06 -4.02
C GLU A 56 14.48 -16.68 -3.69
N GLY A 57 14.67 -17.13 -2.45
CA GLY A 57 15.94 -17.70 -1.95
C GLY A 57 16.96 -16.64 -1.58
N GLY A 58 17.77 -16.91 -0.56
CA GLY A 58 18.58 -15.90 0.13
C GLY A 58 17.84 -15.32 1.34
N ALA A 59 18.49 -14.45 2.10
CA ALA A 59 17.85 -13.69 3.17
C ALA A 59 17.56 -12.27 2.64
N PRO A 60 16.31 -11.95 2.25
CA PRO A 60 15.98 -10.60 1.80
C PRO A 60 15.94 -9.64 2.98
N GLU A 61 16.37 -8.41 2.74
CA GLU A 61 16.27 -7.29 3.66
C GLU A 61 15.74 -6.07 2.89
N ILE A 62 14.68 -5.46 3.40
CA ILE A 62 14.10 -4.23 2.82
C ILE A 62 14.76 -3.01 3.45
N SER A 63 15.13 -2.05 2.63
CA SER A 63 15.70 -0.77 3.08
C SER A 63 15.20 0.39 2.22
N GLY A 64 15.35 1.62 2.72
CA GLY A 64 15.04 2.82 1.94
C GLY A 64 13.57 2.94 1.54
N VAL A 65 12.64 2.48 2.39
CA VAL A 65 11.20 2.59 2.09
C VAL A 65 10.79 4.06 2.14
N GLU A 66 10.30 4.58 1.03
CA GLU A 66 9.84 5.96 0.91
C GLU A 66 8.54 6.08 0.10
N ILE A 67 7.78 7.14 0.36
CA ILE A 67 6.59 7.48 -0.40
C ILE A 67 6.99 8.44 -1.52
N VAL A 68 6.85 7.98 -2.76
CA VAL A 68 7.23 8.78 -3.94
C VAL A 68 6.04 9.44 -4.63
N GLU A 69 4.85 8.88 -4.42
CA GLU A 69 3.62 9.41 -5.04
C GLU A 69 2.38 9.05 -4.21
N VAL A 70 1.42 9.97 -4.17
CA VAL A 70 0.09 9.73 -3.57
C VAL A 70 -1.00 10.21 -4.53
N GLU A 71 -1.80 9.27 -5.01
CA GLU A 71 -3.01 9.55 -5.76
C GLU A 71 -4.22 9.56 -4.83
N PHE A 72 -5.05 10.60 -4.86
CA PHE A 72 -6.21 10.71 -3.98
C PHE A 72 -7.48 11.12 -4.71
N ASP A 73 -8.53 10.31 -4.55
CA ASP A 73 -9.85 10.60 -5.08
C ASP A 73 -10.78 11.08 -3.96
N LYS A 74 -10.78 12.39 -3.72
CA LYS A 74 -11.69 13.07 -2.77
C LYS A 74 -13.17 12.72 -3.04
N LYS A 75 -13.54 12.42 -4.30
CA LYS A 75 -14.93 12.16 -4.71
C LYS A 75 -15.34 10.70 -4.50
N LYS A 76 -14.40 9.75 -4.52
CA LYS A 76 -14.65 8.31 -4.34
C LYS A 76 -14.30 7.81 -2.94
N LYS A 77 -15.06 8.29 -1.94
CA LYS A 77 -15.08 7.73 -0.58
C LYS A 77 -13.73 7.84 0.17
N MET A 78 -12.98 8.93 -0.04
CA MET A 78 -11.69 9.15 0.63
C MET A 78 -10.72 7.98 0.44
N LYS A 79 -10.57 7.55 -0.81
CA LYS A 79 -9.68 6.46 -1.21
C LYS A 79 -8.61 6.94 -2.15
N GLY A 80 -7.50 6.22 -2.20
CA GLY A 80 -6.40 6.55 -3.07
C GLY A 80 -5.39 5.43 -3.19
N LYS A 81 -4.23 5.77 -3.75
CA LYS A 81 -3.07 4.91 -3.85
C LYS A 81 -1.83 5.63 -3.34
N ILE A 82 -0.95 4.89 -2.68
CA ILE A 82 0.38 5.33 -2.30
C ILE A 82 1.37 4.48 -3.09
N CYS A 83 2.34 5.14 -3.70
CA CYS A 83 3.47 4.50 -4.34
C CYS A 83 4.64 4.47 -3.36
N PHE A 84 5.10 3.28 -3.02
CA PHE A 84 6.29 3.07 -2.22
C PHE A 84 7.45 2.69 -3.13
N GLU A 85 8.59 3.35 -2.95
CA GLU A 85 9.87 2.92 -3.49
C GLU A 85 10.71 2.32 -2.36
N TYR A 86 11.42 1.23 -2.65
CA TYR A 86 12.26 0.53 -1.68
C TYR A 86 13.32 -0.34 -2.36
N THR A 87 14.37 -0.68 -1.61
CA THR A 87 15.43 -1.57 -2.06
C THR A 87 15.34 -2.93 -1.36
N VAL A 88 15.37 -4.00 -2.14
CA VAL A 88 15.49 -5.39 -1.65
C VAL A 88 16.95 -5.83 -1.77
N ASN A 89 17.57 -6.13 -0.63
CA ASN A 89 18.93 -6.66 -0.55
C ASN A 89 18.88 -8.16 -0.33
N TYR A 90 19.48 -8.95 -1.22
CA TYR A 90 19.61 -10.39 -1.06
C TYR A 90 21.02 -10.77 -0.64
N LEU A 91 21.14 -11.40 0.54
CA LEU A 91 22.37 -12.02 0.99
C LEU A 91 22.40 -13.51 0.61
N TYR A 92 23.31 -13.89 -0.30
CA TYR A 92 23.55 -15.28 -0.67
C TYR A 92 24.82 -15.82 -0.01
N THR A 93 24.67 -16.40 1.18
CA THR A 93 25.78 -16.91 2.01
C THR A 93 26.64 -17.97 1.32
N CYS A 94 26.10 -18.70 0.36
CA CYS A 94 26.84 -19.72 -0.40
C CYS A 94 27.74 -19.15 -1.51
N ALA A 95 27.50 -17.91 -1.94
CA ALA A 95 28.21 -17.29 -3.06
C ALA A 95 28.99 -16.03 -2.67
N ASP A 96 28.85 -15.55 -1.42
CA ASP A 96 29.35 -14.23 -0.97
C ASP A 96 28.96 -13.13 -1.95
N MET A 97 27.72 -13.19 -2.43
CA MET A 97 27.14 -12.26 -3.39
C MET A 97 26.03 -11.48 -2.72
N ASN A 98 26.13 -10.15 -2.80
CA ASN A 98 25.04 -9.24 -2.50
C ASN A 98 24.42 -8.79 -3.81
N LYS A 99 23.08 -8.79 -3.85
CA LYS A 99 22.33 -8.21 -4.95
C LYS A 99 21.31 -7.24 -4.39
N GLU A 100 21.21 -6.08 -5.02
CA GLU A 100 20.27 -5.03 -4.65
C GLU A 100 19.34 -4.82 -5.83
N TYR A 101 18.05 -4.71 -5.54
CA TYR A 101 17.01 -4.46 -6.52
C TYR A 101 16.12 -3.32 -6.02
N GLU A 102 15.95 -2.29 -6.83
CA GLU A 102 14.96 -1.23 -6.59
C GLU A 102 13.57 -1.73 -7.01
N HIS A 103 12.58 -1.48 -6.17
CA HIS A 103 11.21 -1.89 -6.39
C HIS A 103 10.25 -0.73 -6.13
N THR A 104 9.13 -0.78 -6.85
CA THR A 104 8.03 0.16 -6.70
C THR A 104 6.74 -0.62 -6.49
N GLU A 105 6.00 -0.32 -5.43
CA GLU A 105 4.73 -0.98 -5.11
C GLU A 105 3.61 0.04 -4.87
N TYR A 106 2.44 -0.22 -5.46
CA TYR A 106 1.26 0.63 -5.28
C TYR A 106 0.28 -0.02 -4.31
N LEU A 107 0.07 0.64 -3.16
CA LEU A 107 -0.89 0.20 -2.16
C LEU A 107 -2.13 1.08 -2.19
N ASN A 108 -3.30 0.47 -2.14
CA ASN A 108 -4.53 1.24 -1.98
C ASN A 108 -4.66 1.70 -0.53
N PHE A 109 -5.23 2.88 -0.32
CA PHE A 109 -5.59 3.33 1.02
C PHE A 109 -7.03 3.83 1.09
N ARG A 110 -7.56 3.88 2.32
CA ARG A 110 -8.82 4.55 2.64
C ARG A 110 -8.70 5.31 3.96
N ILE A 111 -9.37 6.45 4.05
CA ILE A 111 -9.46 7.24 5.29
C ILE A 111 -10.86 7.06 5.89
N ASP A 112 -10.92 6.63 7.15
CA ASP A 112 -12.16 6.59 7.93
C ASP A 112 -12.14 7.69 9.00
N LYS A 113 -12.90 8.75 8.74
CA LYS A 113 -13.02 9.90 9.64
C LYS A 113 -13.85 9.64 10.90
N ASN A 114 -14.64 8.56 10.95
CA ASN A 114 -15.48 8.31 12.13
C ASN A 114 -14.64 7.76 13.29
N ILE A 115 -13.55 7.06 12.94
CA ILE A 115 -12.61 6.45 13.87
C ILE A 115 -11.20 7.06 13.78
N ASN A 116 -11.03 8.07 12.93
CA ASN A 116 -9.75 8.74 12.66
C ASN A 116 -8.61 7.79 12.30
N THR A 117 -8.86 6.94 11.30
CA THR A 117 -7.94 5.87 10.91
C THR A 117 -7.65 5.87 9.41
N LEU A 118 -6.37 5.89 9.06
CA LEU A 118 -5.86 5.62 7.71
C LEU A 118 -5.65 4.11 7.60
N PHE A 119 -6.26 3.48 6.61
CA PHE A 119 -6.06 2.07 6.32
C PHE A 119 -5.24 1.90 5.05
N LEU A 120 -4.11 1.19 5.14
CA LEU A 120 -3.36 0.69 3.99
C LEU A 120 -3.83 -0.73 3.67
N ILE A 121 -4.18 -0.97 2.40
CA ILE A 121 -4.79 -2.22 1.95
C ILE A 121 -3.77 -3.00 1.13
N PHE A 122 -3.30 -4.11 1.68
CA PHE A 122 -2.37 -5.02 1.05
C PHE A 122 -3.13 -6.19 0.42
N PHE A 123 -2.86 -6.44 -0.86
CA PHE A 123 -3.26 -7.68 -1.50
C PHE A 123 -2.32 -8.78 -1.04
N ASN A 124 -2.76 -9.56 -0.04
CA ASN A 124 -2.11 -10.81 0.30
C ASN A 124 -2.44 -11.86 -0.79
N PRO A 125 -1.47 -12.33 -1.61
CA PRO A 125 -1.71 -13.34 -2.63
C PRO A 125 -2.04 -14.73 -2.05
N HIS A 126 -1.81 -14.98 -0.76
CA HIS A 126 -2.17 -16.23 -0.07
C HIS A 126 -3.62 -16.28 0.43
N GLN A 127 -4.38 -15.20 0.30
CA GLN A 127 -5.84 -15.29 0.37
C GLN A 127 -6.36 -15.42 -1.05
N GLU A 128 -6.64 -16.67 -1.45
CA GLU A 128 -7.29 -17.00 -2.72
C GLU A 128 -8.35 -15.95 -3.04
N ALA A 129 -8.13 -15.18 -4.11
CA ALA A 129 -9.20 -14.44 -4.74
C ALA A 129 -10.35 -15.45 -4.95
N PRO A 130 -11.61 -15.13 -4.60
CA PRO A 130 -12.70 -16.03 -4.91
C PRO A 130 -12.62 -16.31 -6.40
N ARG A 131 -12.37 -17.57 -6.76
CA ARG A 131 -12.31 -18.05 -8.13
C ARG A 131 -13.56 -17.53 -8.81
N THR A 132 -13.41 -16.43 -9.56
CA THR A 132 -14.51 -15.92 -10.35
C THR A 132 -14.64 -16.97 -11.42
N ASN A 133 -15.70 -17.79 -11.32
CA ASN A 133 -16.03 -18.76 -12.34
C ASN A 133 -16.07 -18.01 -13.67
N SER A 134 -15.03 -18.20 -14.48
CA SER A 134 -14.95 -17.79 -15.87
C SER A 134 -15.95 -18.63 -16.65
N ASN A 135 -17.23 -18.29 -16.50
CA ASN A 135 -18.34 -18.83 -17.27
C ASN A 135 -19.47 -17.78 -17.49
N LEU A 136 -19.16 -16.49 -17.34
CA LEU A 136 -20.13 -15.42 -17.61
C LEU A 136 -19.59 -14.30 -18.49
N ILE A 137 -18.84 -14.63 -19.54
CA ILE A 137 -18.62 -13.73 -20.69
C ILE A 137 -18.78 -14.52 -21.99
N MET A 138 -20.03 -14.88 -22.30
CA MET A 138 -20.50 -15.10 -23.68
C MET A 138 -22.02 -15.01 -23.69
N LYS A 139 -22.53 -13.76 -23.71
CA LYS A 139 -23.81 -13.33 -24.30
C LYS A 139 -24.09 -11.92 -23.81
N ILE A 140 -23.59 -10.93 -24.53
CA ILE A 140 -24.24 -9.65 -24.88
C ILE A 140 -23.27 -9.02 -25.90
N ILE A 141 -23.17 -9.63 -27.08
CA ILE A 141 -22.80 -8.95 -28.32
C ILE A 141 -23.80 -9.45 -29.33
N GLY A 142 -24.82 -8.64 -29.58
CA GLY A 142 -25.93 -9.04 -30.44
C GLY A 142 -27.14 -8.14 -30.25
N LEU A 143 -26.94 -6.82 -30.22
CA LEU A 143 -28.04 -5.90 -30.49
C LEU A 143 -27.55 -4.55 -31.00
N PHE A 144 -26.77 -4.54 -32.08
CA PHE A 144 -26.73 -3.42 -33.01
C PHE A 144 -26.31 -3.98 -34.37
N LEU A 145 -27.30 -4.17 -35.25
CA LEU A 145 -27.25 -3.85 -36.68
C LEU A 145 -28.45 -4.51 -37.40
N SER A 146 -29.30 -3.65 -37.97
CA SER A 146 -29.99 -3.78 -39.26
C SER A 146 -31.52 -3.78 -39.23
N HIS A 147 -32.05 -2.70 -39.84
CA HIS A 147 -33.40 -2.40 -40.36
C HIS A 147 -34.44 -1.88 -39.37
#